data_AF-A0A093TEW9-F1
#
_entry.id   AF-A0A093TEW9-F1
#
_cell.length_a   1.000
_cell.length_b   1.000
_cell.length_c   1.000
_cell.angle_alpha   90.00
_cell.angle_beta   90.00
_cell.angle_gamma   90.00
#
_symmetry.space_group_name_H-M   'P 1'
#
loop_
_entity.id
_entity.type
_entity.pdbx_description
1 polymer ?
#
loop_
_entity_poly.entity_id
_entity_poly.type
_entity_poly.pdbx_seq_one_letter_code
_entity_poly.pdbx_strand_id
1 'polypeptide(L)'
;TLEEIHAEICYAECLLQRAALTFLQDENMVSFIKGGIKVRNSYQTYRELDSLIQSPHYVKGENHLHFEGGVKLGVGAFNLTLSMFPARILRLLEFVGFSGNKEHGLLQLQEGASSYSFRSVLCTMLLLCYHTFMTFVLGTGKGNVEEAERLLKPYLARYPKGAIFLFFAGRIETLKGNIDAAVNRYEECCEAQQYWKQFHHMCYWELMWCFTYKRQWKMAFFYADLLSKENTWSKATYIYMKAAYLSMFGPDDCSPFGDSEVELFRIVPSLKLKIAGKSLPTEKFAIRKARRYLSSNPIPLPVPPLEMMYIWNGYAVIGKCPNLTEGMLETLIEAEEALARSSATELLADDQCVIKLLKGLCLKHLGKISEAEDHFNYIYLNEKKVKYDHYLIPNALLELAILYLDQDRREEAIKLLERAKQNYKNYSMETRTHFRIQAALHQAKSPPENG
;
A
#
# COMPACT_ATOMS: atom_id res chain seq x y z
N THR A 1 16.22 28.39 26.38
CA THR A 1 16.10 27.60 27.64
C THR A 1 15.71 26.17 27.31
N LEU A 2 15.77 25.23 28.27
CA LEU A 2 15.34 23.85 28.02
C LEU A 2 13.83 23.78 27.68
N GLU A 3 13.01 24.61 28.30
CA GLU A 3 11.57 24.70 27.99
C GLU A 3 11.31 25.16 26.55
N GLU A 4 12.06 26.17 26.07
CA GLU A 4 11.92 26.70 24.70
C GLU A 4 12.19 25.61 23.65
N ILE A 5 13.26 24.82 23.80
CA ILE A 5 13.60 23.77 22.81
C ILE A 5 12.56 22.64 22.78
N HIS A 6 11.96 22.32 23.93
CA HIS A 6 10.84 21.37 23.99
C HIS A 6 9.57 21.94 23.37
N ALA A 7 9.30 23.23 23.55
CA ALA A 7 8.16 23.92 22.94
C ALA A 7 8.28 23.93 21.40
N GLU A 8 9.49 24.11 20.86
CA GLU A 8 9.75 24.05 19.41
C GLU A 8 9.43 22.68 18.81
N ILE A 9 9.74 21.58 19.50
CA ILE A 9 9.33 20.23 19.05
C ILE A 9 7.80 20.14 18.99
N CYS A 10 7.12 20.50 20.07
CA CYS A 10 5.66 20.45 20.14
C CYS A 10 5.02 21.34 19.06
N TYR A 11 5.59 22.50 18.79
CA TYR A 11 5.18 23.39 17.71
C TYR A 11 5.33 22.74 16.34
N ALA A 12 6.48 22.13 16.05
CA ALA A 12 6.73 21.41 14.80
C ALA A 12 5.75 20.23 14.59
N GLU A 13 5.42 19.49 15.65
CA GLU A 13 4.41 18.42 15.61
C GLU A 13 3.01 18.96 15.35
N CYS A 14 2.63 20.04 16.04
CA CYS A 14 1.33 20.69 15.86
C CYS A 14 1.18 21.23 14.43
N LEU A 15 2.25 21.74 13.82
CA LEU A 15 2.24 22.16 12.41
C LEU A 15 1.91 20.99 11.47
N LEU A 16 2.50 19.81 11.70
CA LEU A 16 2.22 18.61 10.90
C LEU A 16 0.78 18.12 11.07
N GLN A 17 0.29 18.04 12.30
CA GLN A 17 -1.09 17.63 12.58
C GLN A 17 -2.09 18.61 11.95
N ARG A 18 -1.83 19.91 12.06
CA ARG A 18 -2.66 20.94 11.42
C ARG A 18 -2.58 20.86 9.89
N ALA A 19 -1.41 20.59 9.31
CA ALA A 19 -1.26 20.39 7.88
C ALA A 19 -2.10 19.21 7.40
N ALA A 20 -2.03 18.07 8.10
CA ALA A 20 -2.82 16.88 7.81
C ALA A 20 -4.33 17.21 7.86
N LEU A 21 -4.82 17.82 8.94
CA LEU A 21 -6.23 18.22 9.04
C LEU A 21 -6.65 19.19 7.93
N THR A 22 -5.77 20.14 7.55
CA THR A 22 -6.04 21.09 6.46
C THR A 22 -6.24 20.37 5.13
N PHE A 23 -5.40 19.39 4.81
CA PHE A 23 -5.51 18.60 3.56
C PHE A 23 -6.76 17.72 3.51
N LEU A 24 -7.30 17.36 4.68
CA LEU A 24 -8.47 16.50 4.82
C LEU A 24 -9.78 17.27 4.82
N GLN A 25 -9.81 18.46 5.41
CA GLN A 25 -11.03 19.25 5.56
C GLN A 25 -11.36 20.11 4.34
N ASP A 26 -10.34 20.57 3.61
CA ASP A 26 -10.52 21.58 2.57
C ASP A 26 -9.86 21.17 1.25
N GLU A 27 -10.65 21.19 0.18
CA GLU A 27 -10.22 20.84 -1.17
C GLU A 27 -9.64 22.02 -1.96
N ASN A 28 -9.69 23.25 -1.43
CA ASN A 28 -9.26 24.43 -2.16
C ASN A 28 -7.72 24.58 -2.21
N MET A 29 -7.25 25.23 -3.28
CA MET A 29 -5.81 25.43 -3.53
C MET A 29 -5.13 26.26 -2.44
N VAL A 30 -5.86 27.20 -1.82
CA VAL A 30 -5.32 28.06 -0.77
C VAL A 30 -4.98 27.25 0.47
N SER A 31 -5.85 26.34 0.88
CA SER A 31 -5.66 25.44 2.01
C SER A 31 -4.56 24.41 1.71
N PHE A 32 -4.44 23.95 0.47
CA PHE A 32 -3.31 23.13 0.06
C PHE A 32 -1.96 23.87 0.23
N ILE A 33 -1.87 25.13 -0.23
CA ILE A 33 -0.66 25.94 -0.05
C ILE A 33 -0.38 26.19 1.44
N LYS A 34 -1.40 26.55 2.23
CA LYS A 34 -1.27 26.77 3.67
C LYS A 34 -0.79 25.51 4.40
N GLY A 35 -1.31 24.34 4.03
CA GLY A 35 -0.84 23.06 4.55
C GLY A 35 0.61 22.79 4.19
N GLY A 36 1.00 23.03 2.93
CA GLY A 36 2.38 22.90 2.47
C GLY A 36 3.37 23.81 3.22
N ILE A 37 2.99 25.06 3.49
CA ILE A 37 3.80 25.98 4.31
C ILE A 37 4.00 25.43 5.72
N LYS A 38 2.98 24.85 6.35
CA LYS A 38 3.11 24.25 7.69
C LYS A 38 4.07 23.05 7.70
N VAL A 39 4.00 22.19 6.68
CA VAL A 39 4.94 21.07 6.52
C VAL A 39 6.37 21.59 6.36
N ARG A 40 6.57 22.62 5.55
CA ARG A 40 7.89 23.25 5.35
C ARG A 40 8.44 23.86 6.64
N ASN A 41 7.63 24.61 7.37
CA ASN A 41 8.05 25.22 8.63
C ASN A 41 8.44 24.13 9.64
N SER A 42 7.63 23.08 9.78
CA SER A 42 7.96 21.94 10.64
C SER A 42 9.29 21.29 10.26
N TYR A 43 9.51 21.05 8.96
CA TYR A 43 10.78 20.51 8.47
C TYR A 43 11.98 21.40 8.80
N GLN A 44 11.85 22.72 8.61
CA GLN A 44 12.89 23.68 8.95
C GLN A 44 13.19 23.68 10.45
N THR A 45 12.16 23.72 11.30
CA THR A 45 12.32 23.62 12.76
C THR A 45 13.08 22.35 13.14
N TYR A 46 12.73 21.18 12.61
CA TYR A 46 13.48 19.95 12.91
C TYR A 46 14.94 19.99 12.46
N ARG A 47 15.25 20.62 11.32
CA ARG A 47 16.64 20.80 10.87
C ARG A 47 17.44 21.72 11.79
N GLU A 48 16.82 22.78 12.28
CA GLU A 48 17.45 23.71 13.23
C GLU A 48 17.70 23.01 14.57
N LEU A 49 16.73 22.24 15.07
CA LEU A 49 16.87 21.46 16.30
C LEU A 49 17.93 20.35 16.18
N ASP A 50 18.03 19.69 15.03
CA ASP A 50 19.09 18.69 14.77
C ASP A 50 20.48 19.34 14.74
N SER A 51 20.59 20.49 14.07
CA SER A 51 21.82 21.29 14.05
C SER A 51 22.22 21.76 15.45
N LEU A 52 21.23 22.10 16.29
CA LEU A 52 21.46 22.45 17.69
C LEU A 52 22.04 21.25 18.46
N ILE A 53 21.50 20.04 18.33
CA ILE A 53 22.04 18.84 19.02
C ILE A 53 23.51 18.58 18.64
N GLN A 54 23.87 18.84 17.39
CA GLN A 54 25.23 18.65 16.87
C GLN A 54 26.18 19.80 17.26
N SER A 55 25.65 20.90 17.79
CA SER A 55 26.45 22.07 18.18
C SER A 55 27.27 21.79 19.45
N PRO A 56 28.53 22.25 19.53
CA PRO A 56 29.34 22.16 20.74
C PRO A 56 28.74 22.95 21.92
N HIS A 57 27.81 23.86 21.66
CA HIS A 57 27.11 24.66 22.68
C HIS A 57 25.89 23.95 23.27
N TYR A 58 25.51 22.78 22.75
CA TYR A 58 24.40 22.01 23.30
C TYR A 58 24.79 21.32 24.60
N VAL A 59 24.12 21.69 25.68
CA VAL A 59 24.32 21.11 27.00
C VAL A 59 23.13 20.22 27.34
N LYS A 60 23.42 18.96 27.67
CA LYS A 60 22.41 17.97 28.05
C LYS A 60 21.87 18.28 29.45
N GLY A 61 20.65 18.81 29.49
CA GLY A 61 19.90 18.98 30.74
C GLY A 61 19.20 17.69 31.21
N GLU A 62 18.44 17.78 32.30
CA GLU A 62 17.77 16.64 32.94
C GLU A 62 16.85 15.85 31.98
N ASN A 63 16.11 16.55 31.11
CA ASN A 63 15.14 15.95 30.18
C ASN A 63 15.65 15.83 28.72
N HIS A 64 16.97 15.91 28.50
CA HIS A 64 17.54 15.92 27.15
C HIS A 64 17.14 14.70 26.30
N LEU A 65 16.96 13.53 26.90
CA LEU A 65 16.52 12.31 26.20
C LEU A 65 15.16 12.47 25.52
N HIS A 66 14.24 13.24 26.12
CA HIS A 66 12.92 13.51 25.55
C HIS A 66 12.98 14.51 24.39
N PHE A 67 13.91 15.46 24.45
CA PHE A 67 14.19 16.41 23.38
C PHE A 67 14.86 15.69 22.21
N GLU A 68 15.99 15.03 22.43
CA GLU A 68 16.73 14.27 21.41
C GLU A 68 15.84 13.21 20.75
N GLY A 69 15.03 12.49 21.53
CA GLY A 69 14.06 11.52 21.00
C GLY A 69 13.00 12.14 20.08
N GLY A 70 12.57 13.38 20.36
CA GLY A 70 11.64 14.10 19.49
C GLY A 70 12.27 14.65 18.23
N VAL A 71 13.52 15.12 18.31
CA VAL A 71 14.27 15.51 17.11
C VAL A 71 14.48 14.29 16.20
N LYS A 72 14.91 13.15 16.77
CA LYS A 72 15.04 11.86 16.06
C LYS A 72 13.76 11.44 15.35
N LEU A 73 12.60 11.57 16.02
CA LEU A 73 11.30 11.29 15.43
C LEU A 73 11.07 12.15 14.17
N GLY A 74 11.20 13.47 14.29
CA GLY A 74 10.92 14.39 13.19
C GLY A 74 11.91 14.27 12.04
N VAL A 75 13.21 14.33 12.33
CA VAL A 75 14.29 14.20 11.33
C VAL A 75 14.18 12.85 10.62
N GLY A 76 13.97 11.78 11.38
CA GLY A 76 13.78 10.44 10.86
C GLY A 76 12.57 10.32 9.93
N ALA A 77 11.41 10.81 10.39
CA ALA A 77 10.17 10.79 9.60
C ALA A 77 10.28 11.58 8.30
N PHE A 78 10.86 12.79 8.33
CA PHE A 78 11.03 13.63 7.14
C PHE A 78 11.99 12.99 6.14
N ASN A 79 13.18 12.58 6.60
CA ASN A 79 14.18 11.96 5.72
C ASN A 79 13.65 10.69 5.06
N LEU A 80 13.00 9.82 5.83
CA LEU A 80 12.41 8.59 5.32
C LEU A 80 11.29 8.89 4.31
N THR A 81 10.34 9.76 4.65
CA THR A 81 9.21 10.08 3.78
C THR A 81 9.67 10.74 2.48
N LEU A 82 10.58 11.70 2.56
CA LEU A 82 11.11 12.41 1.39
C LEU A 82 11.89 11.48 0.46
N SER A 83 12.67 10.54 1.00
CA SER A 83 13.45 9.58 0.21
C SER A 83 12.60 8.63 -0.64
N MET A 84 11.33 8.41 -0.26
CA MET A 84 10.44 7.51 -0.99
C MET A 84 9.87 8.16 -2.25
N PHE A 85 9.82 9.49 -2.35
CA PHE A 85 9.16 10.16 -3.48
C PHE A 85 9.84 9.84 -4.82
N PRO A 86 9.06 9.81 -5.92
CA PRO A 86 9.60 9.70 -7.26
C PRO A 86 10.56 10.84 -7.58
N ALA A 87 11.65 10.56 -8.30
CA ALA A 87 12.70 11.55 -8.64
C ALA A 87 12.19 12.87 -9.30
N ARG A 88 11.03 12.86 -9.97
CA ARG A 88 10.42 14.09 -10.50
C ARG A 88 9.83 14.96 -9.38
N ILE A 89 9.16 14.36 -8.41
CA ILE A 89 8.55 15.06 -7.27
C ILE A 89 9.65 15.52 -6.32
N LEU A 90 10.64 14.65 -6.06
CA LEU A 90 11.77 14.98 -5.19
C LEU A 90 12.53 16.22 -5.69
N ARG A 91 12.85 16.32 -6.99
CA ARG A 91 13.52 17.50 -7.56
C ARG A 91 12.76 18.81 -7.35
N LEU A 92 11.42 18.77 -7.36
CA LEU A 92 10.59 19.95 -7.08
C LEU A 92 10.63 20.33 -5.60
N LEU A 93 10.66 19.33 -4.71
CA LEU A 93 10.77 19.55 -3.27
C LEU A 93 12.17 20.04 -2.87
N GLU A 94 13.21 19.54 -3.52
CA GLU A 94 14.61 19.98 -3.36
C GLU A 94 14.80 21.44 -3.74
N PHE A 95 14.16 21.89 -4.81
CA PHE A 95 14.19 23.31 -5.20
C PHE A 95 13.67 24.24 -4.09
N VAL A 96 12.72 23.80 -3.27
CA VAL A 96 12.16 24.58 -2.15
C VAL A 96 12.83 24.27 -0.79
N GLY A 97 13.90 23.47 -0.80
CA GLY A 97 14.78 23.22 0.35
C GLY A 97 14.57 21.90 1.09
N PHE A 98 13.70 21.01 0.62
CA PHE A 98 13.55 19.67 1.20
C PHE A 98 14.62 18.71 0.68
N SER A 99 15.10 17.82 1.53
CA SER A 99 16.00 16.74 1.14
C SER A 99 15.68 15.51 1.98
N GLY A 100 15.78 14.33 1.40
CA GLY A 100 15.54 13.08 2.12
C GLY A 100 16.65 12.06 1.88
N ASN A 101 17.16 11.48 2.96
CA ASN A 101 18.06 10.34 2.91
C ASN A 101 17.43 9.16 3.66
N LYS A 102 17.18 8.06 2.94
CA LYS A 102 16.52 6.87 3.49
C LYS A 102 17.29 6.26 4.67
N GLU A 103 18.59 6.03 4.50
CA GLU A 103 19.44 5.38 5.50
C GLU A 103 19.54 6.22 6.77
N HIS A 104 19.78 7.52 6.60
CA HIS A 104 19.80 8.45 7.72
C HIS A 104 18.43 8.51 8.43
N GLY A 105 17.33 8.55 7.66
CA GLY A 105 15.98 8.54 8.22
C GLY A 105 15.68 7.30 9.06
N LEU A 106 16.08 6.11 8.58
CA LEU A 106 15.93 4.86 9.32
C LEU A 106 16.80 4.84 10.57
N LEU A 107 18.06 5.27 10.49
CA LEU A 107 18.97 5.34 11.62
C LEU A 107 18.41 6.22 12.75
N GLN A 108 17.95 7.43 12.41
CA GLN A 108 17.35 8.36 13.39
C GLN A 108 16.12 7.74 14.07
N LEU A 109 15.24 7.08 13.31
CA LEU A 109 14.07 6.41 13.88
C LEU A 109 14.46 5.21 14.77
N GLN A 110 15.46 4.42 14.38
CA GLN A 110 15.94 3.27 15.17
C GLN A 110 16.56 3.71 16.50
N GLU A 111 17.39 4.74 16.47
CA GLU A 111 17.94 5.33 17.68
C GLU A 111 16.83 5.95 18.55
N GLY A 112 15.86 6.62 17.93
CA GLY A 112 14.70 7.19 18.61
C GLY A 112 13.84 6.11 19.28
N ALA A 113 13.61 4.98 18.60
CA ALA A 113 12.86 3.84 19.13
C ALA A 113 13.59 3.15 20.29
N SER A 114 14.93 3.09 20.24
CA SER A 114 15.76 2.46 21.27
C SER A 114 16.01 3.37 22.49
N SER A 115 15.68 4.66 22.38
CA SER A 115 15.83 5.63 23.46
C SER A 115 14.75 5.49 24.54
N TYR A 116 15.04 5.95 25.76
CA TYR A 116 14.05 6.07 26.83
C TYR A 116 13.30 7.40 26.74
N SER A 117 12.58 7.62 25.63
CA SER A 117 11.80 8.84 25.40
C SER A 117 10.30 8.57 25.30
N PHE A 118 9.48 9.58 25.59
CA PHE A 118 8.03 9.49 25.35
C PHE A 118 7.70 9.20 23.88
N ARG A 119 8.55 9.65 22.95
CA ARG A 119 8.35 9.54 21.50
C ARG A 119 8.90 8.24 20.91
N SER A 120 9.57 7.40 21.71
CA SER A 120 10.12 6.12 21.24
C SER A 120 9.05 5.19 20.67
N VAL A 121 7.83 5.24 21.22
CA VAL A 121 6.70 4.49 20.68
C VAL A 121 6.28 5.00 19.30
N LEU A 122 6.33 6.31 19.05
CA LEU A 122 6.00 6.89 17.75
C LEU A 122 7.08 6.54 16.71
N CYS A 123 8.35 6.55 17.09
CA CYS A 123 9.44 6.07 16.24
C CYS A 123 9.24 4.60 15.87
N THR A 124 8.91 3.76 16.86
CA THR A 124 8.58 2.33 16.64
C THR A 124 7.39 2.18 15.69
N MET A 125 6.30 2.92 15.91
CA MET A 125 5.12 2.88 15.05
C MET A 125 5.44 3.29 13.61
N LEU A 126 6.27 4.31 13.40
CA LEU A 126 6.70 4.70 12.04
C LEU A 126 7.55 3.64 11.36
N LEU A 127 8.47 3.01 12.10
CA LEU A 127 9.26 1.88 11.58
C LEU A 127 8.37 0.68 11.25
N LEU A 128 7.39 0.35 12.11
CA LEU A 128 6.40 -0.70 11.83
C LEU A 128 5.59 -0.39 10.58
N CYS A 129 5.08 0.84 10.43
CA CYS A 129 4.40 1.28 9.21
C CYS A 129 5.31 1.16 7.97
N TYR A 130 6.58 1.52 8.10
CA TYR A 130 7.54 1.44 7.02
C TYR A 130 7.77 -0.02 6.57
N HIS A 131 8.08 -0.90 7.52
CA HIS A 131 8.42 -2.29 7.24
C HIS A 131 7.21 -3.15 6.85
N THR A 132 6.01 -2.82 7.30
CA THR A 132 4.81 -3.67 7.08
C THR A 132 3.82 -3.13 6.04
N PHE A 133 3.83 -1.82 5.76
CA PHE A 133 2.93 -1.20 4.78
C PHE A 133 3.69 -0.52 3.63
N MET A 134 4.61 0.40 3.91
CA MET A 134 5.21 1.23 2.85
C MET A 134 6.09 0.41 1.90
N THR A 135 7.01 -0.38 2.44
CA THR A 135 7.85 -1.30 1.65
C THR A 135 7.04 -2.37 0.93
N PHE A 136 5.92 -2.78 1.53
CA PHE A 136 5.04 -3.79 0.96
C PHE A 136 4.18 -3.25 -0.21
N VAL A 137 3.50 -2.12 -0.04
CA VAL A 137 2.56 -1.57 -1.04
C VAL A 137 3.28 -0.80 -2.14
N LEU A 138 4.34 -0.06 -1.79
CA LEU A 138 5.07 0.83 -2.70
C LEU A 138 6.43 0.27 -3.14
N GLY A 139 6.93 -0.79 -2.51
CA GLY A 139 8.20 -1.42 -2.85
C GLY A 139 8.06 -2.68 -3.70
N THR A 140 9.08 -3.54 -3.65
CA THR A 140 9.14 -4.83 -4.36
C THR A 140 8.44 -5.96 -3.58
N GLY A 141 7.78 -5.66 -2.46
CA GLY A 141 7.13 -6.65 -1.60
C GLY A 141 8.06 -7.37 -0.63
N LYS A 142 9.37 -7.06 -0.65
CA LYS A 142 10.38 -7.61 0.28
C LYS A 142 10.59 -6.67 1.47
N GLY A 143 9.60 -6.58 2.37
CA GLY A 143 9.75 -5.88 3.64
C GLY A 143 10.66 -6.64 4.62
N ASN A 144 11.17 -5.96 5.65
CA ASN A 144 11.94 -6.60 6.73
C ASN A 144 10.98 -6.99 7.87
N VAL A 145 10.43 -8.20 7.77
CA VAL A 145 9.42 -8.71 8.71
C VAL A 145 10.06 -9.05 10.06
N GLU A 146 11.31 -9.52 10.05
CA GLU A 146 12.09 -9.85 11.23
C GLU A 146 12.30 -8.60 12.11
N GLU A 147 12.65 -7.48 11.49
CA GLU A 147 12.81 -6.20 12.18
C GLU A 147 11.48 -5.69 12.74
N ALA A 148 10.39 -5.82 11.98
CA ALA A 148 9.05 -5.45 12.46
C ALA A 148 8.66 -6.28 13.70
N GLU A 149 8.93 -7.58 13.71
CA GLU A 149 8.68 -8.45 14.85
C GLU A 149 9.55 -8.08 16.07
N ARG A 150 10.84 -7.81 15.84
CA ARG A 150 11.77 -7.36 16.89
C ARG A 150 11.30 -6.06 17.55
N LEU A 151 10.85 -5.10 16.74
CA LEU A 151 10.33 -3.80 17.19
C LEU A 151 9.02 -3.96 17.98
N LEU A 152 8.14 -4.87 17.57
CA LEU A 152 6.82 -5.03 18.19
C LEU A 152 6.86 -5.83 19.50
N LYS A 153 7.75 -6.82 19.61
CA LYS A 153 7.79 -7.79 20.73
C LYS A 153 7.80 -7.14 22.12
N PRO A 154 8.59 -6.10 22.43
CA PRO A 154 8.57 -5.46 23.75
C PRO A 154 7.23 -4.81 24.09
N TYR A 155 6.53 -4.28 23.08
CA TYR A 155 5.24 -3.62 23.26
C TYR A 155 4.10 -4.60 23.48
N LEU A 156 4.12 -5.76 22.82
CA LEU A 156 3.16 -6.84 23.12
C LEU A 156 3.35 -7.40 24.53
N ALA A 157 4.59 -7.53 25.00
CA ALA A 157 4.87 -7.97 26.37
C ALA A 157 4.38 -6.95 27.42
N ARG A 158 4.59 -5.66 27.16
CA ARG A 158 4.20 -4.57 28.08
C ARG A 158 2.71 -4.24 28.02
N TYR A 159 2.11 -4.32 26.84
CA TYR A 159 0.72 -3.94 26.55
C TYR A 159 0.01 -5.04 25.75
N PRO A 160 -0.26 -6.21 26.35
CA PRO A 160 -0.79 -7.38 25.63
C PRO A 160 -2.17 -7.16 25.01
N LYS A 161 -2.94 -6.19 25.52
CA LYS A 161 -4.24 -5.76 24.96
C LYS A 161 -4.18 -4.41 24.24
N GLY A 162 -3.00 -3.93 23.89
CA GLY A 162 -2.87 -2.68 23.14
C GLY A 162 -3.32 -2.88 21.70
N ALA A 163 -4.50 -2.36 21.34
CA ALA A 163 -5.13 -2.57 20.03
C ALA A 163 -4.17 -2.27 18.85
N ILE A 164 -3.44 -1.16 18.88
CA ILE A 164 -2.46 -0.84 17.83
C ILE A 164 -1.34 -1.89 17.69
N PHE A 165 -0.90 -2.48 18.80
CA PHE A 165 0.14 -3.51 18.78
C PHE A 165 -0.42 -4.86 18.31
N LEU A 166 -1.65 -5.20 18.69
CA LEU A 166 -2.36 -6.38 18.17
C LEU A 166 -2.62 -6.27 16.66
N PHE A 167 -2.99 -5.08 16.17
CA PHE A 167 -3.12 -4.80 14.75
C PHE A 167 -1.80 -5.05 13.99
N PHE A 168 -0.68 -4.53 14.48
CA PHE A 168 0.62 -4.80 13.86
C PHE A 168 1.04 -6.28 13.98
N ALA A 169 0.64 -6.98 15.05
CA ALA A 169 0.89 -8.41 15.19
C ALA A 169 0.15 -9.20 14.10
N GLY A 170 -1.14 -8.90 13.87
CA GLY A 170 -1.91 -9.48 12.77
C GLY A 170 -1.29 -9.17 11.41
N ARG A 171 -0.80 -7.94 11.21
CA ARG A 171 -0.14 -7.53 9.97
C ARG A 171 1.15 -8.31 9.71
N ILE A 172 1.96 -8.53 10.74
CA ILE A 172 3.18 -9.34 10.64
C ILE A 172 2.83 -10.78 10.28
N GLU A 173 1.83 -11.39 10.93
CA GLU A 173 1.38 -12.74 10.58
C GLU A 173 0.85 -12.83 9.13
N THR A 174 0.12 -11.80 8.65
CA THR A 174 -0.29 -11.72 7.24
C THR A 174 0.93 -11.73 6.32
N LEU A 175 1.97 -10.94 6.60
CA LEU A 175 3.17 -10.86 5.77
C LEU A 175 4.02 -12.14 5.81
N LYS A 176 3.95 -12.91 6.91
CA LYS A 176 4.55 -14.25 7.01
C LYS A 176 3.77 -15.31 6.21
N GLY A 177 2.54 -15.01 5.78
CA GLY A 177 1.62 -15.97 5.17
C GLY A 177 0.79 -16.78 6.18
N ASN A 178 0.91 -16.50 7.48
CA ASN A 178 0.16 -17.18 8.54
C ASN A 178 -1.26 -16.60 8.65
N ILE A 179 -2.09 -16.80 7.62
CA ILE A 179 -3.37 -16.10 7.49
C ILE A 179 -4.33 -16.41 8.64
N ASP A 180 -4.39 -17.65 9.13
CA ASP A 180 -5.24 -18.01 10.26
C ASP A 180 -4.81 -17.33 11.57
N ALA A 181 -3.50 -17.26 11.82
CA ALA A 181 -2.97 -16.52 12.96
C ALA A 181 -3.27 -15.01 12.84
N ALA A 182 -3.17 -14.46 11.63
CA ALA A 182 -3.50 -13.06 11.38
C ALA A 182 -4.97 -12.74 11.68
N VAL A 183 -5.91 -13.60 11.23
CA VAL A 183 -7.34 -13.47 11.53
C VAL A 183 -7.58 -13.41 13.04
N ASN A 184 -7.04 -14.37 13.79
CA ASN A 184 -7.16 -14.40 15.26
C ASN A 184 -6.64 -13.10 15.90
N ARG A 185 -5.50 -12.57 15.45
CA ARG A 185 -4.93 -11.32 15.98
C ARG A 185 -5.79 -10.09 15.70
N TYR A 186 -6.41 -10.02 14.51
CA TYR A 186 -7.31 -8.92 14.19
C TYR A 186 -8.61 -8.99 14.96
N GLU A 187 -9.13 -10.20 15.22
CA GLU A 187 -10.28 -10.41 16.10
C GLU A 187 -9.96 -10.03 17.55
N GLU A 188 -8.83 -10.50 18.09
CA GLU A 188 -8.30 -10.06 19.41
C GLU A 188 -8.18 -8.53 19.49
N CYS A 189 -7.70 -7.88 18.43
CA CYS A 189 -7.59 -6.43 18.35
C CYS A 189 -8.96 -5.74 18.43
N CYS A 190 -9.97 -6.28 17.75
CA CYS A 190 -11.34 -5.79 17.83
C CYS A 190 -11.94 -5.96 19.22
N GLU A 191 -11.68 -7.07 19.89
CA GLU A 191 -12.16 -7.35 21.25
C GLU A 191 -11.49 -6.47 22.31
N ALA A 192 -10.22 -6.09 22.10
CA ALA A 192 -9.43 -5.35 23.07
C ALA A 192 -9.97 -3.97 23.44
N GLN A 193 -10.79 -3.34 22.57
CA GLN A 193 -11.38 -2.02 22.82
C GLN A 193 -12.66 -1.83 22.00
N GLN A 194 -13.64 -1.05 22.50
CA GLN A 194 -14.91 -0.76 21.81
C GLN A 194 -15.16 0.74 21.57
N TYR A 195 -14.27 1.61 22.03
CA TYR A 195 -14.48 3.07 22.00
C TYR A 195 -14.16 3.68 20.64
N TRP A 196 -13.12 3.20 19.97
CA TRP A 196 -12.61 3.74 18.73
C TRP A 196 -12.90 2.77 17.58
N LYS A 197 -14.10 2.88 17.01
CA LYS A 197 -14.56 2.03 15.89
C LYS A 197 -13.62 2.10 14.67
N GLN A 198 -12.89 3.18 14.50
CA GLN A 198 -11.91 3.35 13.43
C GLN A 198 -10.77 2.31 13.52
N PHE A 199 -10.39 1.86 14.72
CA PHE A 199 -9.45 0.75 14.87
C PHE A 199 -10.06 -0.58 14.41
N HIS A 200 -11.35 -0.80 14.66
CA HIS A 200 -12.05 -1.96 14.11
C HIS A 200 -12.09 -1.91 12.59
N HIS A 201 -12.32 -0.74 11.98
CA HIS A 201 -12.31 -0.59 10.53
C HIS A 201 -10.95 -0.94 9.92
N MET A 202 -9.84 -0.62 10.58
CA MET A 202 -8.52 -1.08 10.13
C MET A 202 -8.40 -2.61 10.18
N CYS A 203 -8.91 -3.25 11.24
CA CYS A 203 -8.93 -4.72 11.34
C CYS A 203 -9.86 -5.36 10.30
N TYR A 204 -11.05 -4.80 10.08
CA TYR A 204 -12.00 -5.27 9.07
C TYR A 204 -11.42 -5.20 7.66
N TRP A 205 -10.62 -4.17 7.37
CA TRP A 205 -9.91 -4.05 6.11
C TRP A 205 -8.90 -5.19 5.91
N GLU A 206 -8.10 -5.51 6.92
CA GLU A 206 -7.13 -6.61 6.83
C GLU A 206 -7.81 -7.99 6.86
N LEU A 207 -8.89 -8.16 7.63
CA LEU A 207 -9.71 -9.37 7.66
C LEU A 207 -10.34 -9.64 6.30
N MET A 208 -10.89 -8.61 5.63
CA MET A 208 -11.37 -8.71 4.26
C MET A 208 -10.32 -9.32 3.33
N TRP A 209 -9.05 -8.86 3.42
CA TRP A 209 -7.96 -9.43 2.62
C TRP A 209 -7.57 -10.85 3.04
N CYS A 210 -7.53 -11.15 4.33
CA CYS A 210 -7.26 -12.50 4.83
C CYS A 210 -8.25 -13.52 4.25
N PHE A 211 -9.55 -13.18 4.25
CA PHE A 211 -10.59 -14.03 3.68
C PHE A 211 -10.52 -14.10 2.14
N THR A 212 -10.10 -13.03 1.47
CA THR A 212 -9.79 -13.05 0.03
C THR A 212 -8.66 -14.00 -0.30
N TYR A 213 -7.57 -14.02 0.48
CA TYR A 213 -6.45 -14.95 0.28
C TYR A 213 -6.89 -16.41 0.43
N LYS A 214 -7.86 -16.67 1.31
CA LYS A 214 -8.48 -17.99 1.51
C LYS A 214 -9.58 -18.33 0.49
N ARG A 215 -9.86 -17.45 -0.50
CA ARG A 215 -11.00 -17.55 -1.44
C ARG A 215 -12.37 -17.67 -0.74
N GLN A 216 -12.50 -17.16 0.48
CA GLN A 216 -13.76 -17.16 1.24
C GLN A 216 -14.58 -15.90 0.92
N TRP A 217 -15.12 -15.85 -0.31
CA TRP A 217 -15.78 -14.66 -0.87
C TRP A 217 -16.91 -14.10 0.00
N LYS A 218 -17.70 -14.97 0.64
CA LYS A 218 -18.81 -14.57 1.53
C LYS A 218 -18.32 -13.80 2.77
N MET A 219 -17.23 -14.25 3.39
CA MET A 219 -16.64 -13.57 4.53
C MET A 219 -15.97 -12.26 4.11
N ALA A 220 -15.25 -12.25 2.98
CA ALA A 220 -14.66 -11.03 2.43
C ALA A 220 -15.75 -9.98 2.08
N PHE A 221 -16.87 -10.42 1.50
CA PHE A 221 -18.06 -9.60 1.27
C PHE A 221 -18.60 -9.00 2.55
N PHE A 222 -18.74 -9.78 3.62
CA PHE A 222 -19.24 -9.32 4.91
C PHE A 222 -18.43 -8.13 5.45
N TYR A 223 -17.10 -8.23 5.47
CA TYR A 223 -16.25 -7.13 5.93
C TYR A 223 -16.27 -5.92 4.97
N ALA A 224 -16.35 -6.14 3.66
CA ALA A 224 -16.51 -5.06 2.69
C ALA A 224 -17.83 -4.31 2.88
N ASP A 225 -18.93 -5.03 3.15
CA ASP A 225 -20.24 -4.46 3.45
C ASP A 225 -20.21 -3.66 4.75
N LEU A 226 -19.63 -4.20 5.82
CA LEU A 226 -19.48 -3.51 7.09
C LEU A 226 -18.69 -2.20 6.95
N LEU A 227 -17.57 -2.24 6.24
CA LEU A 227 -16.77 -1.05 5.92
C LEU A 227 -17.56 -0.04 5.07
N SER A 228 -18.34 -0.51 4.09
CA SER A 228 -19.13 0.38 3.23
C SER A 228 -20.22 1.14 3.99
N LYS A 229 -20.78 0.52 5.04
CA LYS A 229 -21.82 1.08 5.91
C LYS A 229 -21.23 2.04 6.95
N GLU A 230 -20.13 1.65 7.59
CA GLU A 230 -19.61 2.37 8.75
C GLU A 230 -18.51 3.38 8.43
N ASN A 231 -17.70 3.15 7.40
CA ASN A 231 -16.53 3.98 7.12
C ASN A 231 -16.85 5.12 6.14
N THR A 232 -16.29 6.30 6.38
CA THR A 232 -16.56 7.52 5.59
C THR A 232 -15.44 7.91 4.63
N TRP A 233 -14.30 7.25 4.65
CA TRP A 233 -13.08 7.72 3.96
C TRP A 233 -12.90 7.21 2.54
N SER A 234 -13.33 5.97 2.26
CA SER A 234 -13.07 5.28 0.98
C SER A 234 -14.29 4.51 0.49
N LYS A 235 -15.47 5.14 0.58
CA LYS A 235 -16.77 4.48 0.29
C LYS A 235 -16.81 3.86 -1.11
N ALA A 236 -16.29 4.55 -2.12
CA ALA A 236 -16.24 4.01 -3.48
C ALA A 236 -15.42 2.71 -3.55
N THR A 237 -14.30 2.62 -2.82
CA THR A 237 -13.48 1.40 -2.74
C THR A 237 -14.25 0.27 -2.04
N TYR A 238 -14.89 0.53 -0.90
CA TYR A 238 -15.59 -0.51 -0.15
C TYR A 238 -16.80 -1.07 -0.92
N ILE A 239 -17.59 -0.20 -1.55
CA ILE A 239 -18.70 -0.63 -2.41
C ILE A 239 -18.20 -1.38 -3.65
N TYR A 240 -17.10 -0.94 -4.26
CA TYR A 240 -16.47 -1.69 -5.35
C TYR A 240 -16.03 -3.09 -4.90
N MET A 241 -15.36 -3.22 -3.74
CA MET A 241 -14.94 -4.52 -3.22
C MET A 241 -16.15 -5.39 -2.87
N LYS A 242 -17.20 -4.83 -2.29
CA LYS A 242 -18.47 -5.52 -2.02
C LYS A 242 -19.07 -6.11 -3.31
N ALA A 243 -19.18 -5.30 -4.36
CA ALA A 243 -19.65 -5.75 -5.68
C ALA A 243 -18.72 -6.81 -6.29
N ALA A 244 -17.41 -6.62 -6.17
CA ALA A 244 -16.40 -7.52 -6.68
C ALA A 244 -16.43 -8.89 -6.00
N TYR A 245 -16.70 -8.97 -4.69
CA TYR A 245 -16.87 -10.25 -4.02
C TYR A 245 -18.18 -10.93 -4.41
N LEU A 246 -19.26 -10.15 -4.52
CA LEU A 246 -20.56 -10.68 -4.95
C LEU A 246 -20.48 -11.28 -6.37
N SER A 247 -19.68 -10.70 -7.27
CA SER A 247 -19.46 -11.26 -8.61
C SER A 247 -18.63 -12.55 -8.64
N MET A 248 -18.01 -12.94 -7.52
CA MET A 248 -17.27 -14.21 -7.39
C MET A 248 -18.10 -15.33 -6.76
N PHE A 249 -19.36 -15.08 -6.43
CA PHE A 249 -20.25 -16.08 -5.85
C PHE A 249 -20.65 -17.12 -6.90
N GLY A 250 -20.87 -18.36 -6.46
CA GLY A 250 -21.29 -19.43 -7.35
C GLY A 250 -22.72 -19.24 -7.86
N PRO A 251 -23.12 -19.93 -8.96
CA PRO A 251 -24.48 -19.83 -9.50
C PRO A 251 -25.58 -20.17 -8.49
N ASP A 252 -25.29 -21.03 -7.52
CA ASP A 252 -26.22 -21.50 -6.48
C ASP A 252 -26.18 -20.64 -5.21
N ASP A 253 -25.29 -19.65 -5.12
CA ASP A 253 -25.16 -18.79 -3.96
C ASP A 253 -26.23 -17.69 -3.96
N CYS A 254 -26.98 -17.55 -2.87
CA CYS A 254 -27.92 -16.46 -2.72
C CYS A 254 -27.20 -15.14 -2.40
N SER A 255 -27.60 -14.06 -3.09
CA SER A 255 -27.15 -12.71 -2.76
C SER A 255 -27.61 -12.30 -1.36
N PRO A 256 -26.68 -11.92 -0.45
CA PRO A 256 -27.04 -11.41 0.86
C PRO A 256 -27.89 -10.14 0.72
N PHE A 257 -28.96 -10.04 1.51
CA PHE A 257 -29.82 -8.84 1.60
C PHE A 257 -30.46 -8.37 0.28
N GLY A 258 -30.49 -9.21 -0.76
CA GLY A 258 -30.99 -8.82 -2.08
C GLY A 258 -30.07 -7.87 -2.85
N ASP A 259 -28.79 -7.78 -2.45
CA ASP A 259 -27.81 -6.97 -3.15
C ASP A 259 -27.62 -7.47 -4.61
N SER A 260 -27.44 -6.53 -5.53
CA SER A 260 -27.08 -6.80 -6.93
C SER A 260 -25.68 -6.23 -7.20
N GLU A 261 -24.78 -7.07 -7.71
CA GLU A 261 -23.42 -6.66 -8.07
C GLU A 261 -23.44 -5.56 -9.15
N VAL A 262 -24.37 -5.64 -10.10
CA VAL A 262 -24.55 -4.64 -11.16
C VAL A 262 -24.91 -3.28 -10.58
N GLU A 263 -25.91 -3.22 -9.70
CA GLU A 263 -26.34 -1.96 -9.07
C GLU A 263 -25.25 -1.39 -8.16
N LEU A 264 -24.55 -2.25 -7.40
CA LEU A 264 -23.42 -1.83 -6.57
C LEU A 264 -22.29 -1.23 -7.42
N PHE A 265 -21.92 -1.84 -8.55
CA PHE A 265 -20.93 -1.24 -9.46
C PHE A 265 -21.42 0.09 -10.05
N ARG A 266 -22.70 0.21 -10.42
CA ARG A 266 -23.27 1.44 -10.98
C ARG A 266 -23.18 2.64 -10.04
N ILE A 267 -23.27 2.43 -8.73
CA ILE A 267 -23.18 3.53 -7.75
C ILE A 267 -21.74 3.96 -7.44
N VAL A 268 -20.72 3.13 -7.68
CA VAL A 268 -19.29 3.44 -7.35
C VAL A 268 -18.84 4.81 -7.87
N PRO A 269 -19.11 5.24 -9.12
CA PRO A 269 -18.73 6.56 -9.62
C PRO A 269 -19.31 7.73 -8.81
N SER A 270 -20.48 7.56 -8.20
CA SER A 270 -21.17 8.61 -7.43
C SER A 270 -20.60 8.80 -6.01
N LEU A 271 -19.82 7.83 -5.52
CA LEU A 271 -19.29 7.80 -4.14
C LEU A 271 -17.86 8.35 -4.04
N LYS A 272 -17.36 8.93 -5.13
CA LYS A 272 -15.99 9.43 -5.27
C LYS A 272 -15.69 10.53 -4.25
N LEU A 273 -14.64 10.33 -3.47
CA LEU A 273 -14.12 11.34 -2.55
C LEU A 273 -12.94 12.10 -3.18
N LYS A 274 -12.68 13.29 -2.67
CA LYS A 274 -11.49 14.09 -3.02
C LYS A 274 -10.78 14.49 -1.73
N ILE A 275 -9.46 14.34 -1.73
CA ILE A 275 -8.58 14.80 -0.67
C ILE A 275 -7.62 15.81 -1.30
N ALA A 276 -7.51 17.00 -0.72
CA ALA A 276 -6.76 18.11 -1.32
C ALA A 276 -7.13 18.34 -2.82
N GLY A 277 -8.42 18.25 -3.15
CA GLY A 277 -8.94 18.42 -4.51
C GLY A 277 -8.58 17.30 -5.50
N LYS A 278 -7.91 16.23 -5.05
CA LYS A 278 -7.55 15.06 -5.86
C LYS A 278 -8.25 13.82 -5.33
N SER A 279 -8.85 13.04 -6.22
CA SER A 279 -9.40 11.74 -5.81
C SER A 279 -8.31 10.71 -5.60
N LEU A 280 -8.55 9.83 -4.63
CA LEU A 280 -7.69 8.73 -4.28
C LEU A 280 -7.41 7.86 -5.53
N PRO A 281 -6.14 7.48 -5.79
CA PRO A 281 -5.80 6.67 -6.96
C PRO A 281 -6.59 5.36 -7.04
N THR A 282 -6.79 4.70 -5.91
CA THR A 282 -7.55 3.44 -5.80
C THR A 282 -9.03 3.63 -6.12
N GLU A 283 -9.66 4.74 -5.67
CA GLU A 283 -11.03 5.06 -6.07
C GLU A 283 -11.13 5.36 -7.56
N LYS A 284 -10.18 6.11 -8.13
CA LYS A 284 -10.16 6.36 -9.58
C LYS A 284 -10.03 5.05 -10.38
N PHE A 285 -9.27 4.09 -9.87
CA PHE A 285 -9.18 2.75 -10.43
C PHE A 285 -10.52 2.02 -10.37
N ALA A 286 -11.11 1.89 -9.17
CA ALA A 286 -12.41 1.27 -8.95
C ALA A 286 -13.52 1.88 -9.83
N ILE A 287 -13.60 3.21 -9.89
CA ILE A 287 -14.55 3.95 -10.73
C ILE A 287 -14.34 3.64 -12.21
N ARG A 288 -13.09 3.53 -12.67
CA ARG A 288 -12.80 3.20 -14.07
C ARG A 288 -13.27 1.80 -14.42
N LYS A 289 -13.00 0.82 -13.56
CA LYS A 289 -13.44 -0.57 -13.74
C LYS A 289 -14.96 -0.69 -13.70
N ALA A 290 -15.60 -0.02 -12.74
CA ALA A 290 -17.05 -0.01 -12.56
C ALA A 290 -17.84 0.59 -13.75
N ARG A 291 -17.20 1.40 -14.62
CA ARG A 291 -17.86 1.96 -15.83
C ARG A 291 -18.41 0.89 -16.77
N ARG A 292 -17.85 -0.32 -16.76
CA ARG A 292 -18.38 -1.45 -17.57
C ARG A 292 -19.83 -1.79 -17.22
N TYR A 293 -20.27 -1.45 -16.01
CA TYR A 293 -21.61 -1.73 -15.50
C TYR A 293 -22.65 -0.63 -15.77
N LEU A 294 -22.24 0.51 -16.36
CA LEU A 294 -23.15 1.63 -16.63
C LEU A 294 -24.12 1.36 -17.79
N SER A 295 -23.77 0.45 -18.70
CA SER A 295 -24.66 0.08 -19.80
C SER A 295 -25.79 -0.84 -19.32
N SER A 296 -26.88 -0.91 -20.09
CA SER A 296 -28.01 -1.80 -19.79
C SER A 296 -27.63 -3.28 -19.88
N ASN A 297 -26.67 -3.64 -20.74
CA ASN A 297 -26.14 -4.99 -20.88
C ASN A 297 -24.64 -4.98 -20.56
N PRO A 298 -24.26 -5.00 -19.27
CA PRO A 298 -22.88 -4.82 -18.86
C PRO A 298 -22.02 -6.03 -19.21
N ILE A 299 -20.77 -5.78 -19.59
CA ILE A 299 -19.75 -6.84 -19.76
C ILE A 299 -19.04 -7.01 -18.41
N PRO A 300 -19.16 -8.18 -17.73
CA PRO A 300 -18.60 -8.38 -16.41
C PRO A 300 -17.07 -8.24 -16.38
N LEU A 301 -16.54 -7.88 -15.21
CA LEU A 301 -15.12 -7.99 -14.93
C LEU A 301 -14.76 -9.45 -14.64
N PRO A 302 -13.62 -9.99 -15.13
CA PRO A 302 -13.33 -11.41 -15.01
C PRO A 302 -13.08 -11.87 -13.57
N VAL A 303 -12.19 -11.17 -12.85
CA VAL A 303 -11.78 -11.52 -11.47
C VAL A 303 -11.50 -10.27 -10.64
N PRO A 304 -12.50 -9.39 -10.40
CA PRO A 304 -12.24 -8.06 -9.86
C PRO A 304 -11.56 -8.02 -8.48
N PRO A 305 -11.79 -8.97 -7.53
CA PRO A 305 -11.03 -8.99 -6.29
C PRO A 305 -9.56 -9.34 -6.48
N LEU A 306 -9.24 -10.24 -7.41
CA LEU A 306 -7.86 -10.68 -7.69
C LEU A 306 -7.06 -9.59 -8.43
N GLU A 307 -7.73 -8.80 -9.27
CA GLU A 307 -7.14 -7.60 -9.88
C GLU A 307 -6.84 -6.55 -8.80
N MET A 308 -7.76 -6.30 -7.87
CA MET A 308 -7.51 -5.41 -6.73
C MET A 308 -6.43 -5.95 -5.79
N MET A 309 -6.34 -7.27 -5.61
CA MET A 309 -5.29 -7.90 -4.83
C MET A 309 -3.90 -7.57 -5.39
N TYR A 310 -3.75 -7.49 -6.72
CA TYR A 310 -2.50 -7.03 -7.34
C TYR A 310 -2.17 -5.58 -6.97
N ILE A 311 -3.16 -4.70 -6.99
CA ILE A 311 -3.01 -3.29 -6.60
C ILE A 311 -2.55 -3.14 -5.14
N TRP A 312 -2.93 -4.07 -4.27
CA TRP A 312 -2.51 -4.09 -2.86
C TRP A 312 -1.33 -5.03 -2.57
N ASN A 313 -0.66 -5.54 -3.61
CA ASN A 313 0.49 -6.44 -3.51
C ASN A 313 0.20 -7.78 -2.77
N GLY A 314 -1.05 -8.24 -2.76
CA GLY A 314 -1.45 -9.46 -2.05
C GLY A 314 -0.83 -10.76 -2.59
N TYR A 315 -0.36 -10.77 -3.84
CA TYR A 315 0.36 -11.92 -4.41
C TYR A 315 1.67 -12.22 -3.65
N ALA A 316 2.33 -11.20 -3.10
CA ALA A 316 3.52 -11.39 -2.28
C ALA A 316 3.23 -12.09 -0.94
N VAL A 317 1.99 -11.97 -0.43
CA VAL A 317 1.52 -12.67 0.78
C VAL A 317 1.21 -14.12 0.45
N ILE A 318 0.30 -14.38 -0.50
CA ILE A 318 -0.06 -15.76 -0.84
C ILE A 318 1.12 -16.53 -1.42
N GLY A 319 2.09 -15.86 -2.04
CA GLY A 319 3.30 -16.48 -2.57
C GLY A 319 4.22 -17.10 -1.51
N LYS A 320 3.95 -16.89 -0.22
CA LYS A 320 4.59 -17.61 0.89
C LYS A 320 3.88 -18.93 1.24
N CYS A 321 2.70 -19.16 0.67
CA CYS A 321 1.81 -20.28 0.95
C CYS A 321 1.41 -20.96 -0.37
N PRO A 322 2.11 -22.03 -0.80
CA PRO A 322 1.83 -22.72 -2.06
C PRO A 322 0.35 -23.07 -2.25
N ASN A 323 -0.31 -23.64 -1.25
CA ASN A 323 -1.73 -23.99 -1.31
C ASN A 323 -2.66 -22.80 -1.62
N LEU A 324 -2.38 -21.62 -1.05
CA LEU A 324 -3.17 -20.42 -1.33
C LEU A 324 -2.89 -19.90 -2.75
N THR A 325 -1.63 -19.97 -3.18
CA THR A 325 -1.24 -19.56 -4.54
C THR A 325 -1.82 -20.48 -5.61
N GLU A 326 -1.79 -21.79 -5.39
CA GLU A 326 -2.41 -22.80 -6.25
C GLU A 326 -3.91 -22.58 -6.34
N GLY A 327 -4.59 -22.39 -5.21
CA GLY A 327 -6.01 -22.07 -5.20
C GLY A 327 -6.33 -20.79 -5.99
N MET A 328 -5.50 -19.75 -5.85
CA MET A 328 -5.70 -18.53 -6.64
C MET A 328 -5.49 -18.77 -8.13
N LEU A 329 -4.52 -19.61 -8.51
CA LEU A 329 -4.25 -19.99 -9.89
C LEU A 329 -5.41 -20.80 -10.50
N GLU A 330 -6.03 -21.71 -9.74
CA GLU A 330 -7.24 -22.45 -10.16
C GLU A 330 -8.35 -21.49 -10.56
N THR A 331 -8.67 -20.51 -9.70
CA THR A 331 -9.70 -19.50 -9.99
C THR A 331 -9.38 -18.69 -11.25
N LEU A 332 -8.10 -18.41 -11.52
CA LEU A 332 -7.67 -17.73 -12.74
C LEU A 332 -7.75 -18.60 -13.99
N ILE A 333 -7.52 -19.92 -13.86
CA ILE A 333 -7.70 -20.89 -14.96
C ILE A 333 -9.18 -20.98 -15.33
N GLU A 334 -10.06 -21.13 -14.34
CA GLU A 334 -11.51 -21.16 -14.56
C GLU A 334 -12.01 -19.88 -15.25
N ALA A 335 -11.51 -18.72 -14.83
CA ALA A 335 -11.83 -17.44 -15.47
C ALA A 335 -11.32 -17.35 -16.92
N GLU A 336 -10.12 -17.88 -17.20
CA GLU A 336 -9.58 -17.94 -18.57
C GLU A 336 -10.45 -18.81 -19.48
N GLU A 337 -10.88 -19.96 -19.00
CA GLU A 337 -11.75 -20.86 -19.74
C GLU A 337 -13.14 -20.27 -19.97
N ALA A 338 -13.73 -19.62 -18.95
CA ALA A 338 -15.00 -18.91 -19.08
C ALA A 338 -14.91 -17.78 -20.13
N LEU A 339 -13.79 -17.05 -20.15
CA LEU A 339 -13.53 -16.01 -21.14
C LEU A 339 -13.39 -16.60 -22.56
N ALA A 340 -12.75 -17.76 -22.70
CA ALA A 340 -12.59 -18.45 -23.98
C ALA A 340 -13.92 -19.00 -24.54
N ARG A 341 -14.86 -19.39 -23.66
CA ARG A 341 -16.21 -19.83 -24.05
C ARG A 341 -17.15 -18.66 -24.37
N SER A 342 -16.83 -17.45 -23.93
CA SER A 342 -17.66 -16.26 -24.12
C SER A 342 -17.48 -15.66 -25.51
N SER A 343 -18.52 -14.98 -26.01
CA SER A 343 -18.43 -14.23 -27.27
C SER A 343 -17.34 -13.16 -27.19
N ALA A 344 -16.52 -13.05 -28.23
CA ALA A 344 -15.48 -12.04 -28.30
C ALA A 344 -16.09 -10.63 -28.20
N THR A 345 -15.66 -9.87 -27.20
CA THR A 345 -16.03 -8.47 -27.02
C THR A 345 -14.84 -7.57 -27.36
N GLU A 346 -15.08 -6.26 -27.43
CA GLU A 346 -13.98 -5.30 -27.59
C GLU A 346 -13.01 -5.24 -26.40
N LEU A 347 -13.39 -5.83 -25.26
CA LEU A 347 -12.61 -5.90 -24.02
C LEU A 347 -11.80 -7.20 -23.90
N LEU A 348 -11.94 -8.13 -24.85
CA LEU A 348 -11.33 -9.46 -24.77
C LEU A 348 -9.80 -9.39 -24.59
N ALA A 349 -9.12 -8.51 -25.31
CA ALA A 349 -7.67 -8.36 -25.20
C ALA A 349 -7.25 -7.84 -23.82
N ASP A 350 -7.96 -6.84 -23.29
CA ASP A 350 -7.76 -6.31 -21.95
C ASP A 350 -7.98 -7.40 -20.88
N ASP A 351 -9.08 -8.16 -20.99
CA ASP A 351 -9.44 -9.21 -20.02
C ASP A 351 -8.47 -10.39 -20.06
N GLN A 352 -8.04 -10.81 -21.25
CA GLN A 352 -6.96 -11.79 -21.40
C GLN A 352 -5.66 -11.28 -20.75
N CYS A 353 -5.28 -10.03 -20.99
CA CYS A 353 -4.06 -9.47 -20.41
C CYS A 353 -4.13 -9.36 -18.87
N VAL A 354 -5.29 -9.02 -18.30
CA VAL A 354 -5.50 -9.06 -16.83
C VAL A 354 -5.27 -10.47 -16.32
N ILE A 355 -5.95 -11.48 -16.88
CA ILE A 355 -5.82 -12.87 -16.42
C ILE A 355 -4.37 -13.36 -16.57
N LYS A 356 -3.71 -13.06 -17.69
CA LYS A 356 -2.31 -13.44 -17.93
C LYS A 356 -1.38 -12.78 -16.90
N LEU A 357 -1.59 -11.52 -16.52
CA LEU A 357 -0.78 -10.83 -15.50
C LEU A 357 -0.89 -11.56 -14.16
N LEU A 358 -2.12 -11.86 -13.74
CA LEU A 358 -2.40 -12.49 -12.45
C LEU A 358 -1.90 -13.94 -12.41
N LYS A 359 -2.04 -14.71 -13.51
CA LYS A 359 -1.46 -16.05 -13.63
C LYS A 359 0.06 -16.01 -13.56
N GLY A 360 0.70 -15.07 -14.25
CA GLY A 360 2.15 -14.88 -14.20
C GLY A 360 2.66 -14.65 -12.78
N LEU A 361 1.94 -13.90 -11.96
CA LEU A 361 2.26 -13.70 -10.54
C LEU A 361 2.17 -14.99 -9.72
N CYS A 362 1.10 -15.77 -9.88
CA CYS A 362 0.98 -17.07 -9.20
C CYS A 362 2.09 -18.03 -9.62
N LEU A 363 2.33 -18.16 -10.93
CA LEU A 363 3.35 -19.05 -11.50
C LEU A 363 4.76 -18.67 -11.04
N LYS A 364 5.05 -17.37 -10.99
CA LYS A 364 6.30 -16.84 -10.41
C LYS A 364 6.49 -17.35 -8.98
N HIS A 365 5.47 -17.22 -8.13
CA HIS A 365 5.57 -17.63 -6.73
C HIS A 365 5.59 -19.15 -6.53
N LEU A 366 5.04 -19.92 -7.48
CA LEU A 366 5.13 -21.37 -7.53
C LEU A 366 6.44 -21.89 -8.15
N GLY A 367 7.38 -20.99 -8.51
CA GLY A 367 8.65 -21.37 -9.11
C GLY A 367 8.56 -21.81 -10.58
N LYS A 368 7.40 -21.66 -11.24
CA LYS A 368 7.20 -21.96 -12.66
C LYS A 368 7.64 -20.78 -13.52
N ILE A 369 8.94 -20.52 -13.51
CA ILE A 369 9.47 -19.23 -13.95
C ILE A 369 9.30 -18.99 -15.46
N SER A 370 9.57 -20.00 -16.30
CA SER A 370 9.40 -19.86 -17.76
C SER A 370 7.95 -19.53 -18.13
N GLU A 371 6.97 -20.20 -17.52
CA GLU A 371 5.56 -19.93 -17.77
C GLU A 371 5.19 -18.51 -17.32
N ALA A 372 5.71 -18.06 -16.17
CA ALA A 372 5.49 -16.68 -15.71
C ALA A 372 6.06 -15.64 -16.70
N GLU A 373 7.25 -15.89 -17.26
CA GLU A 373 7.85 -15.03 -18.28
C GLU A 373 6.98 -14.98 -19.55
N ASP A 374 6.49 -16.11 -20.02
CA ASP A 374 5.60 -16.18 -21.19
C ASP A 374 4.31 -15.36 -20.99
N HIS A 375 3.74 -15.45 -19.78
CA HIS A 375 2.56 -14.69 -19.39
C HIS A 375 2.80 -13.17 -19.42
N PHE A 376 3.94 -12.69 -18.89
CA PHE A 376 4.27 -11.25 -18.93
C PHE A 376 4.64 -10.76 -20.34
N ASN A 377 5.37 -11.57 -21.10
CA ASN A 377 5.74 -11.27 -22.49
C ASN A 377 4.50 -11.21 -23.39
N TYR A 378 3.53 -12.10 -23.19
CA TYR A 378 2.26 -12.07 -23.93
C TYR A 378 1.57 -10.70 -23.84
N ILE A 379 1.52 -10.11 -22.65
CA ILE A 379 0.89 -8.81 -22.42
C ILE A 379 1.61 -7.72 -23.23
N TYR A 380 2.95 -7.72 -23.17
CA TYR A 380 3.76 -6.76 -23.92
C TYR A 380 3.59 -6.91 -25.44
N LEU A 381 3.58 -8.15 -25.95
CA LEU A 381 3.37 -8.44 -27.37
C LEU A 381 1.98 -8.03 -27.87
N ASN A 382 0.98 -7.99 -26.99
CA ASN A 382 -0.39 -7.58 -27.29
C ASN A 382 -0.69 -6.13 -26.89
N GLU A 383 0.32 -5.30 -26.60
CA GLU A 383 0.16 -3.89 -26.19
C GLU A 383 -0.79 -3.11 -27.11
N LYS A 384 -0.65 -3.27 -28.43
CA LYS A 384 -1.48 -2.55 -29.43
C LYS A 384 -2.97 -2.97 -29.43
N LYS A 385 -3.30 -4.11 -28.82
CA LYS A 385 -4.68 -4.62 -28.73
C LYS A 385 -5.38 -4.18 -27.45
N VAL A 386 -4.64 -3.78 -26.42
CA VAL A 386 -5.20 -3.26 -25.16
C VAL A 386 -5.78 -1.88 -25.40
N LYS A 387 -7.05 -1.68 -25.07
CA LYS A 387 -7.79 -0.43 -25.36
C LYS A 387 -8.04 0.45 -24.15
N TYR A 388 -8.19 -0.13 -22.96
CA TYR A 388 -8.67 0.58 -21.77
C TYR A 388 -7.70 0.45 -20.59
N ASP A 389 -7.27 -0.77 -20.30
CA ASP A 389 -6.46 -1.13 -19.14
C ASP A 389 -4.96 -1.00 -19.45
N HIS A 390 -4.56 0.16 -19.97
CA HIS A 390 -3.17 0.49 -20.34
C HIS A 390 -2.16 0.36 -19.18
N TYR A 391 -2.63 0.24 -17.94
CA TYR A 391 -1.76 -0.01 -16.79
C TYR A 391 -1.11 -1.40 -16.85
N LEU A 392 -1.71 -2.35 -17.56
CA LEU A 392 -1.24 -3.74 -17.68
C LEU A 392 0.17 -3.81 -18.28
N ILE A 393 0.48 -2.97 -19.27
CA ILE A 393 1.75 -3.02 -19.99
C ILE A 393 2.94 -2.63 -19.12
N PRO A 394 2.99 -1.42 -18.50
CA PRO A 394 4.10 -1.06 -17.61
C PRO A 394 4.17 -1.95 -16.36
N ASN A 395 3.04 -2.50 -15.89
CA ASN A 395 3.03 -3.42 -14.76
C ASN A 395 3.58 -4.81 -15.15
N ALA A 396 3.26 -5.34 -16.33
CA ALA A 396 3.85 -6.58 -16.84
C ALA A 396 5.38 -6.46 -17.02
N LEU A 397 5.86 -5.33 -17.57
CA LEU A 397 7.29 -5.03 -17.67
C LEU A 397 7.96 -4.94 -16.29
N LEU A 398 7.29 -4.31 -15.32
CA LEU A 398 7.76 -4.25 -13.93
C LEU A 398 7.87 -5.65 -13.32
N GLU A 399 6.83 -6.49 -13.41
CA GLU A 399 6.86 -7.83 -12.81
C GLU A 399 7.90 -8.74 -13.49
N LEU A 400 8.04 -8.65 -14.81
CA LEU A 400 9.10 -9.36 -15.56
C LEU A 400 10.49 -8.88 -15.12
N ALA A 401 10.68 -7.57 -14.92
CA ALA A 401 11.95 -7.06 -14.43
C ALA A 401 12.26 -7.54 -13.00
N ILE A 402 11.28 -7.57 -12.10
CA ILE A 402 11.47 -8.12 -10.75
C ILE A 402 11.82 -9.61 -10.83
N LEU A 403 11.17 -10.37 -11.71
CA LEU A 403 11.50 -11.77 -11.97
C LEU A 403 12.95 -11.95 -12.44
N TYR A 404 13.43 -11.08 -13.33
CA TYR A 404 14.83 -11.07 -13.77
C TYR A 404 15.79 -10.69 -12.64
N LEU A 405 15.43 -9.75 -11.76
CA LEU A 405 16.24 -9.45 -10.57
C LEU A 405 16.34 -10.66 -9.63
N ASP A 406 15.26 -11.44 -9.49
CA ASP A 406 15.27 -12.68 -8.69
C ASP A 406 16.17 -13.78 -9.32
N GLN A 407 16.48 -13.68 -10.62
CA GLN A 407 17.42 -14.55 -11.35
C GLN A 407 18.83 -13.94 -11.52
N ASP A 408 19.15 -12.83 -10.84
CA ASP A 408 20.40 -12.07 -10.99
C ASP A 408 20.65 -11.44 -12.39
N ARG A 409 19.62 -11.37 -13.25
CA ARG A 409 19.66 -10.73 -14.58
C ARG A 409 19.48 -9.22 -14.50
N ARG A 410 20.37 -8.55 -13.76
CA ARG A 410 20.26 -7.12 -13.41
C ARG A 410 20.17 -6.18 -14.62
N GLU A 411 21.02 -6.37 -15.64
CA GLU A 411 21.05 -5.45 -16.79
C GLU A 411 19.75 -5.48 -17.60
N GLU A 412 19.20 -6.67 -17.82
CA GLU A 412 17.93 -6.85 -18.52
C GLU A 412 16.78 -6.26 -17.72
N ALA A 413 16.76 -6.48 -16.40
CA ALA A 413 15.78 -5.89 -15.50
C ALA A 413 15.82 -4.35 -15.56
N ILE A 414 17.00 -3.72 -15.51
CA ILE A 414 17.14 -2.26 -15.59
C ILE A 414 16.57 -1.72 -16.91
N LYS A 415 16.85 -2.40 -18.05
CA LYS A 415 16.31 -2.01 -19.36
C LYS A 415 14.76 -2.05 -19.37
N LEU A 416 14.16 -3.08 -18.79
CA LEU A 416 12.70 -3.20 -18.68
C LEU A 416 12.10 -2.12 -17.77
N LEU A 417 12.73 -1.85 -16.61
CA LEU A 417 12.28 -0.85 -15.65
C LEU A 417 12.32 0.58 -16.24
N GLU A 418 13.41 0.93 -16.93
CA GLU A 418 13.50 2.23 -17.59
C GLU A 418 12.48 2.36 -18.74
N ARG A 419 12.25 1.28 -19.51
CA ARG A 419 11.20 1.24 -20.54
C ARG A 419 9.82 1.48 -19.93
N ALA A 420 9.46 0.76 -18.87
CA ALA A 420 8.18 0.88 -18.18
C ALA A 420 7.94 2.32 -17.65
N LYS A 421 9.01 2.98 -17.20
CA LYS A 421 8.98 4.35 -16.64
C LYS A 421 8.92 5.45 -17.69
N GLN A 422 9.57 5.28 -18.83
CA GLN A 422 9.76 6.34 -19.82
C GLN A 422 8.69 6.34 -20.91
N ASN A 423 8.23 5.15 -21.31
CA ASN A 423 7.39 4.99 -22.51
C ASN A 423 5.88 5.04 -22.22
N TYR A 424 5.46 4.93 -20.95
CA TYR A 424 4.05 4.86 -20.57
C TYR A 424 3.67 6.00 -19.62
N LYS A 425 2.52 6.64 -19.86
CA LYS A 425 1.99 7.77 -19.07
C LYS A 425 0.46 7.76 -19.03
N ASN A 426 -0.12 8.47 -18.07
CA ASN A 426 -1.55 8.72 -17.92
C ASN A 426 -2.42 7.45 -17.73
N TYR A 427 -1.82 6.37 -17.22
CA TYR A 427 -2.53 5.12 -16.93
C TYR A 427 -3.02 5.04 -15.48
N SER A 428 -3.91 4.09 -15.22
CA SER A 428 -4.45 3.84 -13.87
C SER A 428 -3.33 3.45 -12.91
N MET A 429 -3.30 4.01 -11.69
CA MET A 429 -2.27 3.67 -10.68
C MET A 429 -0.82 3.95 -11.13
N GLU A 430 -0.59 4.88 -12.06
CA GLU A 430 0.74 5.28 -12.53
C GLU A 430 1.69 5.66 -11.39
N THR A 431 1.23 6.49 -10.45
CA THR A 431 2.04 6.91 -9.31
C THR A 431 2.56 5.72 -8.51
N ARG A 432 1.69 4.74 -8.18
CA ARG A 432 2.10 3.51 -7.47
C ARG A 432 3.12 2.72 -8.28
N THR A 433 2.86 2.54 -9.58
CA THR A 433 3.76 1.79 -10.47
C THR A 433 5.15 2.43 -10.51
N HIS A 434 5.22 3.77 -10.54
CA HIS A 434 6.49 4.49 -10.48
C HIS A 434 7.23 4.32 -9.15
N PHE A 435 6.53 4.32 -8.00
CA PHE A 435 7.15 4.01 -6.71
C PHE A 435 7.78 2.61 -6.73
N ARG A 436 7.06 1.61 -7.24
CA ARG A 436 7.56 0.23 -7.34
C ARG A 436 8.74 0.10 -8.30
N ILE A 437 8.68 0.76 -9.47
CA ILE A 437 9.81 0.82 -10.41
C ILE A 437 11.04 1.46 -9.76
N GLN A 438 10.88 2.55 -9.00
CA GLN A 438 12.00 3.19 -8.30
C GLN A 438 12.61 2.27 -7.23
N ALA A 439 11.77 1.56 -6.47
CA ALA A 439 12.25 0.58 -5.49
C ALA A 439 13.03 -0.55 -6.18
N ALA A 440 12.52 -1.10 -7.29
CA ALA A 440 13.20 -2.13 -8.07
C ALA A 440 14.51 -1.63 -8.70
N LEU A 441 14.54 -0.40 -9.22
CA LEU A 441 15.76 0.22 -9.76
C LEU A 441 16.82 0.45 -8.69
N HIS A 442 16.40 0.82 -7.48
CA HIS A 442 17.32 0.97 -6.35
C HIS A 442 17.92 -0.39 -5.98
N GLN A 443 17.09 -1.44 -5.83
CA GLN A 443 17.55 -2.81 -5.59
C GLN A 443 18.51 -3.30 -6.69
N ALA A 444 18.24 -3.00 -7.96
CA ALA A 444 19.06 -3.41 -9.08
C ALA A 444 20.44 -2.71 -9.14
N LYS A 445 20.54 -1.50 -8.59
CA LYS A 445 21.74 -0.66 -8.61
C LYS A 445 22.55 -0.74 -7.33
N SER A 446 21.95 -1.18 -6.24
CA SER A 446 22.68 -1.48 -5.00
C SER A 446 23.64 -2.65 -5.24
N PRO A 447 24.85 -2.62 -4.67
CA PRO A 447 25.72 -3.80 -4.68
C PRO A 447 24.98 -4.97 -4.00
N PRO A 448 25.21 -6.22 -4.43
CA PRO A 448 24.60 -7.38 -3.78
C PRO A 448 24.90 -7.33 -2.27
N GLU A 449 23.85 -7.39 -1.45
CA GLU A 449 24.04 -7.61 -0.01
C GLU A 449 24.78 -8.94 0.13
N ASN A 450 26.00 -8.89 0.67
CA ASN A 450 26.74 -10.10 1.02
C ASN A 450 25.88 -10.87 2.02
N GLY A 451 25.41 -12.05 1.61
CA GLY A 451 24.56 -12.94 2.40
C GLY A 451 25.24 -13.54 3.61
#